data_AF-A0A6J1W724-F1
#
_entry.id   AF-A0A6J1W724-F1
#
_cell.length_a   1.000
_cell.length_b   1.000
_cell.length_c   1.000
_cell.angle_alpha   90.00
_cell.angle_beta   90.00
_cell.angle_gamma   90.00
#
_symmetry.space_group_name_H-M   'P 1'
#
loop_
_entity.id
_entity.type
_entity.pdbx_description
1 polymer ?
#
loop_
_entity_poly.entity_id
_entity_poly.type
_entity_poly.pdbx_seq_one_letter_code
_entity_poly.pdbx_strand_id
1 'polypeptide(L)'
;NPCPESGASFVSKITFWWFARLIWKGYWTPLQPDILWSLAKENSSEEIMGKVKDAWDKGCPKSEQMTKFARFKRRLTQRENADETTLLLQPEAIKSKELLKTFWTVFGTYFLLATLCLVTCDVFLFLVPKTLSLFLDFINDQEAPLWIGYSYAAAMFLLACLQTLFEQRYMYMCSVLGMR
;
A
#
# COMPACT_ATOMS: atom_id res chain seq x y z
N ASN A 1 -1.36 -24.14 11.96
CA ASN A 1 -2.61 -23.38 11.73
C ASN A 1 -2.41 -22.35 10.62
N PRO A 2 -2.64 -22.70 9.33
CA PRO A 2 -2.48 -21.74 8.23
C PRO A 2 -3.49 -20.60 8.34
N CYS A 3 -3.11 -19.41 7.87
CA CYS A 3 -4.00 -18.24 7.86
C CYS A 3 -5.19 -18.46 6.90
N PRO A 4 -6.44 -18.29 7.36
CA PRO A 4 -7.63 -18.50 6.54
C PRO A 4 -7.84 -17.40 5.49
N GLU A 5 -7.08 -16.30 5.57
CA GLU A 5 -7.12 -15.22 4.59
C GLU A 5 -6.87 -15.73 3.17
N SER A 6 -5.91 -16.65 2.97
CA SER A 6 -5.56 -17.15 1.64
C SER A 6 -6.74 -17.85 0.95
N GLY A 7 -7.45 -18.70 1.70
CA GLY A 7 -8.62 -19.45 1.24
C GLY A 7 -9.97 -18.72 1.37
N ALA A 8 -9.98 -17.47 1.85
CA ALA A 8 -11.20 -16.70 2.01
C ALA A 8 -11.74 -16.21 0.65
N SER A 9 -13.08 -16.14 0.54
CA SER A 9 -13.75 -15.55 -0.61
C SER A 9 -13.42 -14.05 -0.74
N PHE A 10 -13.58 -13.50 -1.94
CA PHE A 10 -13.29 -12.08 -2.20
C PHE A 10 -14.06 -11.14 -1.26
N VAL A 11 -15.35 -11.39 -1.05
CA VAL A 11 -16.18 -10.61 -0.11
C VAL A 11 -15.68 -10.73 1.32
N SER A 12 -15.27 -11.94 1.73
CA SER A 12 -14.70 -12.17 3.06
C SER A 12 -13.36 -11.46 3.25
N LYS A 13 -12.55 -11.29 2.18
CA LYS A 13 -11.30 -10.52 2.21
C LYS A 13 -11.56 -9.02 2.34
N ILE A 14 -12.57 -8.49 1.65
CA ILE A 14 -12.95 -7.07 1.72
C ILE A 14 -13.55 -6.70 3.07
N THR A 15 -14.45 -7.54 3.58
CA THR A 15 -15.17 -7.30 4.84
C THR A 15 -14.42 -7.80 6.08
N PHE A 16 -13.20 -8.33 5.91
CA PHE A 16 -12.39 -8.94 6.96
C PHE A 16 -13.09 -10.06 7.75
N TRP A 17 -14.12 -10.69 7.16
CA TRP A 17 -14.93 -11.70 7.84
C TRP A 17 -14.13 -12.95 8.24
N TRP A 18 -13.03 -13.23 7.55
CA TRP A 18 -12.15 -14.36 7.89
C TRP A 18 -11.51 -14.21 9.28
N PHE A 19 -11.36 -12.97 9.77
CA PHE A 19 -10.81 -12.65 11.09
C PHE A 19 -11.86 -12.78 12.21
N ALA A 20 -13.16 -12.65 11.90
CA ALA A 20 -14.25 -12.65 12.88
C ALA A 20 -14.28 -13.90 13.77
N ARG A 21 -13.90 -15.07 13.22
CA ARG A 21 -13.83 -16.33 13.98
C ARG A 21 -12.80 -16.27 15.11
N LEU A 22 -11.67 -15.60 14.87
CA LEU A 22 -10.63 -15.45 15.88
C LEU A 22 -11.07 -14.47 16.97
N ILE A 23 -11.73 -13.37 16.60
CA ILE A 23 -12.31 -12.42 17.57
C ILE A 23 -13.33 -13.14 18.47
N TRP A 24 -14.24 -13.91 17.89
CA TRP A 24 -15.25 -14.64 18.66
C TRP A 24 -14.61 -15.63 19.65
N LYS A 25 -13.57 -16.36 19.23
CA LYS A 25 -12.83 -17.26 20.11
C LYS A 25 -12.11 -16.49 21.22
N GLY A 26 -11.55 -15.32 20.91
CA GLY A 26 -10.89 -14.43 21.86
C GLY A 26 -11.81 -13.81 22.90
N TYR A 27 -13.09 -13.64 22.58
CA TYR A 27 -14.08 -13.17 23.55
C TYR A 27 -14.31 -14.20 24.67
N TRP A 28 -14.31 -15.50 24.34
CA TRP A 28 -14.58 -16.57 25.29
C TRP A 28 -13.31 -17.18 25.93
N THR A 29 -12.14 -17.02 25.31
CA THR A 29 -10.90 -17.66 25.77
C THR A 29 -9.72 -16.73 25.53
N PRO A 30 -8.81 -16.54 26.51
CA PRO A 30 -7.62 -15.70 26.30
C PRO A 30 -6.78 -16.23 25.14
N LEU A 31 -6.31 -15.33 24.26
CA LEU A 31 -5.51 -15.71 23.10
C LEU A 31 -4.15 -16.23 23.55
N GLN A 32 -3.89 -17.50 23.25
CA GLN A 32 -2.57 -18.11 23.37
C GLN A 32 -1.89 -18.21 21.99
N PRO A 33 -0.54 -18.25 21.94
CA PRO A 33 0.22 -18.25 20.67
C PRO A 33 -0.11 -19.42 19.73
N ASP A 34 -0.52 -20.56 20.28
CA ASP A 34 -0.91 -21.77 19.54
C ASP A 34 -2.23 -21.61 18.78
N ILE A 35 -3.11 -20.72 19.24
CA ILE A 35 -4.40 -20.40 18.59
C ILE A 35 -4.18 -19.44 17.41
N LEU A 36 -3.06 -18.72 17.38
CA LEU A 36 -2.76 -17.76 16.32
C LEU A 36 -2.41 -18.48 15.00
N TRP A 37 -2.71 -17.80 13.89
CA TRP A 37 -2.36 -18.31 12.58
C TRP A 37 -0.88 -18.08 12.27
N SER A 38 -0.27 -19.04 11.58
CA SER A 38 1.06 -18.87 11.01
C SER A 38 1.02 -17.81 9.92
N LEU A 39 2.06 -16.97 9.87
CA LEU A 39 2.23 -15.95 8.84
C LEU A 39 2.19 -16.57 7.43
N ALA A 40 1.52 -15.88 6.50
CA ALA A 40 1.49 -16.32 5.11
C ALA A 40 2.91 -16.37 4.53
N LYS A 41 3.22 -17.42 3.74
CA LYS A 41 4.55 -17.59 3.14
C LYS A 41 4.99 -16.37 2.32
N GLU A 42 4.04 -15.70 1.67
CA GLU A 42 4.25 -14.47 0.90
C GLU A 42 4.77 -13.28 1.74
N ASN A 43 4.47 -13.27 3.03
CA ASN A 43 4.92 -12.26 4.00
C ASN A 43 6.13 -12.75 4.80
N SER A 44 6.65 -13.95 4.52
CA SER A 44 7.84 -14.47 5.19
C SER A 44 9.07 -13.66 4.76
N SER A 45 9.95 -13.42 5.72
CA SER A 45 11.24 -12.78 5.51
C SER A 45 12.04 -13.45 4.40
N GLU A 46 12.03 -14.79 4.35
CA GLU A 46 12.74 -15.58 3.33
C GLU A 46 12.32 -15.24 1.90
N GLU A 47 11.01 -15.11 1.66
CA GLU A 47 10.44 -14.83 0.34
C GLU A 47 10.67 -13.37 -0.05
N ILE A 48 10.51 -12.44 0.89
CA ILE A 48 10.73 -11.01 0.67
C ILE A 48 12.21 -10.75 0.36
N MET A 49 13.12 -11.29 1.18
CA MET A 49 14.56 -11.17 0.94
C MET A 49 14.99 -11.84 -0.36
N GLY A 50 14.36 -12.96 -0.72
CA GLY A 50 14.57 -13.59 -2.03
C GLY A 50 14.28 -12.62 -3.18
N LYS A 51 13.07 -12.02 -3.19
CA LYS A 51 12.65 -11.06 -4.23
C LYS A 51 13.53 -9.82 -4.27
N VAL A 52 13.87 -9.27 -3.10
CA VAL A 52 14.74 -8.10 -2.98
C VAL A 52 16.14 -8.40 -3.50
N LYS A 53 16.70 -9.56 -3.14
CA LYS A 53 18.03 -9.98 -3.60
C LYS A 53 18.06 -10.22 -5.11
N ASP A 54 17.07 -10.89 -5.66
CA ASP A 54 16.96 -11.12 -7.10
C ASP A 54 16.85 -9.80 -7.88
N ALA A 55 16.07 -8.85 -7.38
CA ALA A 55 15.94 -7.53 -7.98
C ALA A 55 17.22 -6.68 -7.81
N TRP A 56 17.94 -6.84 -6.71
CA TRP A 56 19.22 -6.20 -6.45
C TRP A 56 20.30 -6.70 -7.42
N ASP A 57 20.43 -8.02 -7.56
CA ASP A 57 21.42 -8.65 -8.44
C ASP A 57 21.15 -8.32 -9.92
N LYS A 58 19.87 -8.19 -10.32
CA LYS A 58 19.47 -7.72 -11.67
C LYS A 58 19.75 -6.23 -11.89
N GLY A 59 19.51 -5.41 -10.87
CA GLY A 59 19.65 -3.95 -10.95
C GLY A 59 21.10 -3.47 -10.84
N CYS A 60 21.99 -4.30 -10.30
CA CYS A 60 23.37 -3.95 -10.01
C CYS A 60 24.35 -5.09 -10.35
N PRO A 61 24.65 -5.33 -11.64
CA PRO A 61 25.64 -6.32 -12.01
C PRO A 61 27.02 -5.92 -11.46
N LYS A 62 27.77 -6.87 -10.90
CA LYS A 62 29.12 -6.66 -10.31
C LYS A 62 30.06 -5.87 -11.23
N SER A 63 29.93 -6.02 -12.55
CA SER A 63 30.72 -5.28 -13.55
C SER A 63 30.39 -3.78 -13.58
N GLU A 64 29.13 -3.41 -13.39
CA GLU A 64 28.69 -2.01 -13.42
C GLU A 64 29.08 -1.27 -12.14
N GLN A 65 29.05 -1.94 -10.97
CA GLN A 65 29.59 -1.39 -9.72
C GLN A 65 31.10 -1.14 -9.81
N MET A 66 31.87 -2.10 -10.31
CA MET A 66 33.32 -1.91 -10.52
C MET A 66 33.60 -0.75 -11.49
N THR A 67 32.81 -0.63 -12.56
CA THR A 67 33.00 0.44 -13.55
C THR A 67 32.58 1.82 -13.01
N LYS A 68 31.51 1.89 -12.20
CA LYS A 68 31.07 3.12 -11.51
C LYS A 68 32.07 3.54 -10.44
N PHE A 69 32.58 2.60 -9.65
CA PHE A 69 33.59 2.84 -8.63
C PHE A 69 34.94 3.24 -9.24
N ALA A 70 35.35 2.60 -10.34
CA ALA A 70 36.56 2.98 -11.08
C ALA A 70 36.44 4.37 -11.72
N ARG A 71 35.29 4.70 -12.34
CA ARG A 71 35.01 6.06 -12.84
C ARG A 71 34.99 7.10 -11.72
N PHE A 72 34.42 6.76 -10.57
CA PHE A 72 34.40 7.62 -9.38
C PHE A 72 35.81 7.87 -8.85
N LYS A 73 36.61 6.82 -8.68
CA LYS A 73 38.03 6.91 -8.27
C LYS A 73 38.84 7.79 -9.23
N ARG A 74 38.61 7.66 -10.54
CA ARG A 74 39.26 8.48 -11.58
C ARG A 74 38.88 9.97 -11.51
N ARG A 75 37.62 10.29 -11.18
CA ARG A 75 37.15 11.68 -10.98
C ARG A 75 37.69 12.30 -9.69
N LEU A 76 37.86 11.49 -8.65
CA LEU A 76 38.49 11.86 -7.37
C LEU A 76 39.95 12.27 -7.55
N THR A 77 40.73 11.48 -8.30
CA THR A 77 42.14 11.79 -8.60
C THR A 77 42.31 13.07 -9.43
N GLN A 78 41.27 13.51 -10.14
CA GLN A 78 41.31 14.72 -10.97
C GLN A 78 40.85 15.99 -10.24
N ARG A 79 40.27 15.88 -9.04
CA ARG A 79 39.71 17.00 -8.28
C ARG A 79 40.39 17.09 -6.92
N GLU A 80 41.63 17.56 -6.93
CA GLU A 80 42.52 17.63 -5.76
C GLU A 80 42.12 18.67 -4.70
N ASN A 81 41.09 19.50 -4.95
CA ASN A 81 40.68 20.62 -4.09
C ASN A 81 39.19 20.59 -3.69
N ALA A 82 38.59 19.43 -3.43
CA ALA A 82 37.20 19.34 -2.94
C ALA A 82 37.15 18.70 -1.54
N ASP A 83 36.45 19.38 -0.63
CA ASP A 83 36.28 19.03 0.79
C ASP A 83 36.06 17.53 1.01
N GLU A 84 36.93 16.90 1.81
CA GLU A 84 36.94 15.45 2.06
C GLU A 84 35.58 14.91 2.56
N THR A 85 34.77 15.77 3.19
CA THR A 85 33.40 15.46 3.63
C THR A 85 32.42 15.20 2.48
N THR A 86 32.60 15.84 1.33
CA THR A 86 31.76 15.62 0.14
C THR A 86 32.10 14.32 -0.59
N LEU A 87 33.32 13.82 -0.41
CA LEU A 87 33.84 12.62 -1.06
C LEU A 87 33.39 11.32 -0.36
N LEU A 88 33.15 11.36 0.96
CA LEU A 88 32.61 10.22 1.72
C LEU A 88 31.10 10.02 1.53
N LEU A 89 30.34 11.09 1.26
CA LEU A 89 28.88 11.04 1.11
C LEU A 89 28.41 10.60 -0.29
N GLN A 90 29.18 10.86 -1.34
CA GLN A 90 28.79 10.50 -2.72
C GLN A 90 28.73 8.98 -3.02
N PRO A 91 29.63 8.11 -2.51
CA PRO A 91 29.52 6.66 -2.67
C PRO A 91 28.23 6.12 -2.05
N GLU A 92 27.80 6.68 -0.91
CA GLU A 92 26.54 6.34 -0.26
C GLU A 92 25.33 6.82 -1.08
N ALA A 93 25.40 8.00 -1.69
CA ALA A 93 24.35 8.52 -2.55
C ALA A 93 24.13 7.71 -3.85
N ILE A 94 25.17 7.06 -4.37
CA ILE A 94 25.05 6.15 -5.53
C ILE A 94 24.39 4.83 -5.10
N LYS A 95 24.83 4.27 -3.96
CA LYS A 95 24.23 3.06 -3.39
C LYS A 95 22.77 3.28 -2.99
N SER A 96 22.42 4.44 -2.43
CA SER A 96 21.05 4.76 -2.01
C SER A 96 20.08 4.87 -3.19
N LYS A 97 20.52 5.44 -4.33
CA LYS A 97 19.71 5.49 -5.55
C LYS A 97 19.44 4.11 -6.13
N GLU A 98 20.45 3.22 -6.11
CA GLU A 98 20.29 1.84 -6.57
C GLU A 98 19.38 1.04 -5.63
N LEU A 99 19.52 1.23 -4.31
CA LEU A 99 18.63 0.62 -3.30
C LEU A 99 17.18 1.08 -3.48
N LEU A 100 16.96 2.37 -3.66
CA LEU A 100 15.63 2.93 -3.86
C LEU A 100 15.01 2.45 -5.18
N LYS A 101 15.81 2.29 -6.25
CA LYS A 101 15.37 1.70 -7.51
C LYS A 101 14.96 0.23 -7.35
N THR A 102 15.76 -0.56 -6.64
CA THR A 102 15.43 -1.97 -6.36
C THR A 102 14.17 -2.08 -5.50
N PHE A 103 14.07 -1.26 -4.45
CA PHE A 103 12.89 -1.19 -3.61
C PHE A 103 11.63 -0.84 -4.40
N TRP A 104 11.70 0.19 -5.25
CA TRP A 104 10.59 0.58 -6.12
C TRP A 104 10.22 -0.51 -7.14
N THR A 105 11.19 -1.30 -7.59
CA THR A 105 10.91 -2.41 -8.52
C THR A 105 10.14 -3.55 -7.83
N VAL A 106 10.44 -3.84 -6.56
CA VAL A 106 9.80 -4.93 -5.81
C VAL A 106 8.46 -4.51 -5.20
N PHE A 107 8.41 -3.33 -4.59
CA PHE A 107 7.26 -2.84 -3.84
C PHE A 107 6.39 -1.82 -4.61
N GLY A 108 6.89 -1.28 -5.72
CA GLY A 108 6.23 -0.19 -6.45
C GLY A 108 4.85 -0.54 -7.00
N THR A 109 4.60 -1.81 -7.36
CA THR A 109 3.26 -2.24 -7.80
C THR A 109 2.24 -2.17 -6.66
N TYR A 110 2.61 -2.60 -5.45
CA TYR A 110 1.79 -2.47 -4.25
C TYR A 110 1.59 -1.01 -3.85
N PHE A 111 2.64 -0.19 -3.95
CA PHE A 111 2.57 1.24 -3.69
C PHE A 111 1.63 1.94 -4.68
N LEU A 112 1.75 1.67 -5.98
CA LEU A 112 0.90 2.25 -7.02
C LEU A 112 -0.57 1.87 -6.82
N LEU A 113 -0.84 0.60 -6.49
CA LEU A 113 -2.18 0.15 -6.15
C LEU A 113 -2.74 0.89 -4.91
N ALA A 114 -1.92 1.11 -3.88
CA ALA A 114 -2.31 1.88 -2.70
C ALA A 114 -2.60 3.34 -3.05
N THR A 115 -1.75 4.00 -3.86
CA THR A 115 -1.98 5.37 -4.32
C THR A 115 -3.24 5.48 -5.18
N LEU A 116 -3.54 4.51 -6.05
CA LEU A 116 -4.78 4.48 -6.83
C LEU A 116 -6.00 4.37 -5.92
N CYS A 117 -5.92 3.53 -4.88
CA CYS A 117 -6.97 3.40 -3.87
C CYS A 117 -7.18 4.73 -3.11
N LEU A 118 -6.09 5.42 -2.75
CA LEU A 118 -6.14 6.72 -2.10
C LEU A 118 -6.82 7.79 -2.97
N VAL A 119 -6.38 7.93 -4.22
CA VAL A 119 -7.00 8.87 -5.17
C VAL A 119 -8.49 8.59 -5.34
N THR A 120 -8.86 7.31 -5.35
CA THR A 120 -10.27 6.92 -5.40
C THR A 120 -11.01 7.40 -4.15
N CYS A 121 -10.45 7.20 -2.94
CA CYS A 121 -11.04 7.71 -1.70
C CYS A 121 -11.23 9.24 -1.72
N ASP A 122 -10.25 9.98 -2.23
CA ASP A 122 -10.33 11.43 -2.36
C ASP A 122 -11.48 11.86 -3.29
N VAL A 123 -11.70 11.13 -4.39
CA VAL A 123 -12.86 11.37 -5.28
C VAL A 123 -14.19 11.13 -4.54
N PHE A 124 -14.29 10.05 -3.76
CA PHE A 124 -15.49 9.79 -2.94
C PHE A 124 -15.74 10.92 -1.94
N LEU A 125 -14.69 11.46 -1.31
CA LEU A 125 -14.78 12.56 -0.36
C LEU A 125 -15.39 13.83 -0.98
N PHE A 126 -15.15 14.10 -2.26
CA PHE A 126 -15.80 15.20 -2.98
C PHE A 126 -17.20 14.85 -3.50
N LEU A 127 -17.44 13.58 -3.81
CA LEU A 127 -18.73 13.14 -4.36
C LEU A 127 -19.84 13.20 -3.30
N VAL A 128 -19.55 12.89 -2.03
CA VAL A 128 -20.52 12.93 -0.92
C VAL A 128 -21.18 14.32 -0.76
N PRO A 129 -20.44 15.43 -0.55
CA PRO A 129 -21.05 16.76 -0.42
C PRO A 129 -21.73 17.22 -1.71
N LYS A 130 -21.26 16.78 -2.88
CA LYS A 130 -21.88 17.10 -4.17
C LYS A 130 -23.25 16.43 -4.32
N THR A 131 -23.36 15.15 -3.95
CA THR A 131 -24.64 14.43 -3.93
C THR A 131 -25.58 15.02 -2.88
N LEU A 132 -25.06 15.42 -1.72
CA LEU A 132 -25.85 16.09 -0.69
C LEU A 132 -26.43 17.42 -1.20
N SER A 133 -25.65 18.22 -1.94
CA SER A 133 -26.13 19.46 -2.56
C SER A 133 -27.27 19.20 -3.55
N LEU A 134 -27.12 18.21 -4.45
CA LEU A 134 -28.16 17.85 -5.41
C LEU A 134 -29.44 17.37 -4.72
N PHE A 135 -29.29 16.66 -3.59
CA PHE A 135 -30.42 16.24 -2.77
C PHE A 135 -31.12 17.44 -2.09
N LEU A 136 -30.37 18.42 -1.60
CA LEU A 136 -30.94 19.65 -1.05
C LEU A 136 -31.66 20.49 -2.11
N ASP A 137 -31.09 20.58 -3.32
CA ASP A 137 -31.74 21.24 -4.45
C ASP A 137 -33.07 20.55 -4.82
N PHE A 138 -33.11 19.22 -4.80
CA PHE A 138 -34.34 18.45 -5.00
C PHE A 138 -35.40 18.74 -3.92
N ILE A 139 -35.02 18.93 -2.66
CA ILE A 139 -35.97 19.27 -1.59
C ILE A 139 -36.62 20.63 -1.83
N ASN A 140 -35.90 21.57 -2.45
CA ASN A 140 -36.42 22.90 -2.76
C ASN A 140 -37.35 22.94 -3.99
N ASP A 141 -37.39 21.87 -4.80
CA ASP A 141 -38.15 21.82 -6.04
C ASP A 141 -39.51 21.13 -5.84
N GLN A 142 -40.59 21.90 -5.97
CA GLN A 142 -41.92 21.48 -5.52
C GLN A 142 -42.65 20.56 -6.51
N GLU A 143 -42.18 20.46 -7.76
CA GLU A 143 -42.76 19.62 -8.82
C GLU A 143 -41.98 18.31 -9.06
N ALA A 144 -40.93 18.04 -8.27
CA ALA A 144 -40.05 16.92 -8.51
C ALA A 144 -40.66 15.57 -8.01
N PRO A 145 -40.55 14.48 -8.79
CA PRO A 145 -41.15 13.20 -8.42
C PRO A 145 -40.37 12.49 -7.29
N LEU A 146 -41.13 11.93 -6.33
CA LEU A 146 -40.62 11.30 -5.10
C LEU A 146 -39.55 10.21 -5.30
N TRP A 147 -39.61 9.45 -6.41
CA TRP A 147 -38.64 8.37 -6.68
C TRP A 147 -37.21 8.87 -6.87
N ILE A 148 -37.04 10.12 -7.32
CA ILE A 148 -35.73 10.77 -7.46
C ILE A 148 -35.11 11.04 -6.08
N GLY A 149 -35.90 11.43 -5.09
CA GLY A 149 -35.43 11.59 -3.71
C GLY A 149 -34.92 10.27 -3.12
N TYR A 150 -35.67 9.18 -3.33
CA TYR A 150 -35.25 7.84 -2.88
C TYR A 150 -33.97 7.36 -3.59
N SER A 151 -33.80 7.67 -4.88
CA SER A 151 -32.59 7.30 -5.61
C SER A 151 -31.35 8.06 -5.10
N TYR A 152 -31.47 9.36 -4.78
CA TYR A 152 -30.39 10.13 -4.16
C TYR A 152 -30.04 9.63 -2.75
N ALA A 153 -31.03 9.31 -1.92
CA ALA A 153 -30.79 8.75 -0.59
C ALA A 153 -30.07 7.38 -0.66
N ALA A 154 -30.54 6.50 -1.55
CA ALA A 154 -29.89 5.20 -1.78
C ALA A 154 -28.47 5.37 -2.34
N ALA A 155 -28.27 6.31 -3.26
CA ALA A 155 -26.95 6.62 -3.81
C ALA A 155 -25.99 7.13 -2.73
N MET A 156 -26.42 8.06 -1.86
CA MET A 156 -25.61 8.55 -0.73
C MET A 156 -25.23 7.42 0.23
N PHE A 157 -26.15 6.51 0.55
CA PHE A 157 -25.86 5.36 1.39
C PHE A 157 -24.82 4.43 0.75
N LEU A 158 -25.01 4.06 -0.52
CA LEU A 158 -24.05 3.22 -1.25
C LEU A 158 -22.69 3.89 -1.37
N LEU A 159 -22.67 5.20 -1.61
CA LEU A 159 -21.45 6.00 -1.69
C LEU A 159 -20.68 5.97 -0.36
N ALA A 160 -21.36 6.16 0.77
CA ALA A 160 -20.75 6.07 2.10
C ALA A 160 -20.23 4.66 2.43
N CYS A 161 -20.98 3.61 2.05
CA CYS A 161 -20.51 2.23 2.23
C CYS A 161 -19.26 1.94 1.39
N LEU A 162 -19.26 2.33 0.11
CA LEU A 162 -18.12 2.13 -0.78
C LEU A 162 -16.90 2.92 -0.29
N GLN A 163 -17.06 4.19 0.06
CA GLN A 163 -16.01 5.01 0.64
C GLN A 163 -15.36 4.31 1.84
N THR A 164 -16.17 3.87 2.80
CA THR A 164 -15.70 3.15 3.99
C THR A 164 -14.89 1.91 3.59
N LEU A 165 -15.38 1.09 2.65
CA LEU A 165 -14.67 -0.11 2.21
C LEU A 165 -13.31 0.19 1.56
N PHE A 166 -13.24 1.23 0.73
CA PHE A 166 -11.97 1.65 0.09
C PHE A 166 -10.97 2.18 1.11
N GLU A 167 -11.41 3.00 2.08
CA GLU A 167 -10.55 3.53 3.14
C GLU A 167 -9.97 2.40 4.01
N GLN A 168 -10.81 1.44 4.42
CA GLN A 168 -10.35 0.28 5.19
C GLN A 168 -9.36 -0.58 4.38
N ARG A 169 -9.62 -0.76 3.09
CA ARG A 169 -8.71 -1.53 2.21
C ARG A 169 -7.37 -0.83 2.03
N TYR A 170 -7.38 0.48 1.85
CA TYR A 170 -6.18 1.31 1.77
C TYR A 170 -5.33 1.18 3.05
N MET A 171 -5.93 1.40 4.22
CA MET A 171 -5.22 1.30 5.51
C MET A 171 -4.62 -0.09 5.73
N TYR A 172 -5.36 -1.15 5.39
CA TYR A 172 -4.85 -2.51 5.47
C TYR A 172 -3.65 -2.72 4.53
N MET A 173 -3.74 -2.28 3.27
CA MET A 173 -2.63 -2.40 2.32
C MET A 173 -1.38 -1.65 2.78
N CYS A 174 -1.54 -0.43 3.32
CA CYS A 174 -0.44 0.34 3.89
C CYS A 174 0.21 -0.37 5.08
N SER A 175 -0.60 -0.96 5.97
CA SER A 175 -0.10 -1.69 7.14
C SER A 175 0.66 -2.96 6.73
N VAL A 176 0.12 -3.72 5.77
CA VAL A 176 0.80 -4.91 5.22
C VAL A 176 2.09 -4.53 4.51
N LEU A 177 2.08 -3.44 3.73
CA LEU A 177 3.28 -2.94 3.09
C LEU A 177 4.33 -2.49 4.12
N GLY A 178 3.92 -1.84 5.21
CA GLY A 178 4.84 -1.43 6.28
C GLY A 178 5.44 -2.59 7.07
N MET A 179 4.76 -3.74 7.12
CA MET A 179 5.32 -4.96 7.72
C MET A 179 6.32 -5.69 6.81
N ARG A 180 6.23 -5.48 5.49
CA ARG A 180 7.08 -6.15 4.49
C ARG A 180 8.36 -5.36 4.23
#